data_AF-A0A7K4MQ88-F1
#
_entry.id   AF-A0A7K4MQ88-F1
#
_cell.length_a   1.000
_cell.length_b   1.000
_cell.length_c   1.000
_cell.angle_alpha   90.00
_cell.angle_beta   90.00
_cell.angle_gamma   90.00
#
_symmetry.space_group_name_H-M   'P 1'
#
loop_
_entity.id
_entity.type
_entity.pdbx_description
1 polymer ?
#
loop_
_entity_poly.entity_id
_entity_poly.type
_entity_poly.pdbx_seq_one_letter_code
_entity_poly.pdbx_strand_id
1 'polypeptide(L)'
;MTYKFSLEDIQDEWEKNSKIDYSNLGTESIRIPVIHDKYLKIFIDERIRLKSMEFELSKLVRTKTNYYNGRMTEDELEERGWEQFQGRLLKNEISNYIETDDDYIKIKQNIVVQQEKINYLDSIIKQLNNRGFQIKNALDWLKFSHGTS
;
A
#
# COMPACT_ATOMS: atom_id res chain seq x y z
N MET A 1 -8.15 -14.79 -7.97
CA MET A 1 -7.64 -13.93 -9.05
C MET A 1 -7.25 -12.61 -8.40
N THR A 2 -5.98 -12.42 -8.07
CA THR A 2 -5.52 -11.23 -7.34
C THR A 2 -5.36 -10.09 -8.34
N TYR A 3 -6.35 -9.22 -8.45
CA TYR A 3 -6.25 -8.02 -9.29
C TYR A 3 -5.13 -7.13 -8.77
N LYS A 4 -4.26 -6.66 -9.67
CA LYS A 4 -3.20 -5.70 -9.35
C LYS A 4 -3.72 -4.32 -9.75
N PHE A 5 -4.27 -3.58 -8.79
CA PHE A 5 -4.70 -2.20 -9.02
C PHE A 5 -3.49 -1.26 -8.99
N SER A 6 -3.41 -0.35 -9.96
CA SER A 6 -2.51 0.81 -9.86
C SER A 6 -3.07 1.82 -8.84
N LEU A 7 -2.26 2.82 -8.46
CA LEU A 7 -2.76 3.86 -7.56
C LEU A 7 -3.82 4.70 -8.26
N GLU A 8 -3.59 4.97 -9.54
CA GLU A 8 -4.47 5.68 -10.46
C GLU A 8 -5.83 4.97 -10.57
N ASP A 9 -5.85 3.64 -10.70
CA ASP A 9 -7.11 2.89 -10.74
C ASP A 9 -7.93 3.07 -9.45
N ILE A 10 -7.26 3.07 -8.29
CA ILE A 10 -7.93 3.27 -6.98
C ILE A 10 -8.47 4.70 -6.89
N GLN A 11 -7.73 5.69 -7.39
CA GLN A 11 -8.13 7.09 -7.43
C GLN A 11 -9.33 7.32 -8.34
N ASP A 12 -9.31 6.80 -9.57
CA ASP A 12 -10.39 6.90 -10.55
C ASP A 12 -11.67 6.22 -10.05
N GLU A 13 -11.52 5.10 -9.34
CA GLU A 13 -12.67 4.44 -8.74
C GLU A 13 -13.23 5.24 -7.56
N TRP A 14 -12.36 5.82 -6.73
CA TRP A 14 -12.77 6.65 -5.61
C TRP A 14 -13.47 7.93 -6.04
N GLU A 15 -13.03 8.57 -7.13
CA GLU A 15 -13.69 9.74 -7.67
C GLU A 15 -15.18 9.47 -7.97
N LYS A 16 -15.49 8.27 -8.46
CA LYS A 16 -16.87 7.84 -8.74
C LYS A 16 -17.66 7.56 -7.45
N ASN A 17 -17.03 6.92 -6.46
CA ASN A 17 -17.69 6.51 -5.21
C ASN A 17 -17.81 7.63 -4.17
N SER A 18 -16.97 8.67 -4.25
CA SER A 18 -16.91 9.79 -3.31
C SER A 18 -18.08 10.77 -3.46
N LYS A 19 -18.73 10.84 -4.63
CA LYS A 19 -19.86 11.73 -4.92
C LYS A 19 -21.10 11.31 -4.13
N ILE A 20 -21.73 12.26 -3.42
CA ILE A 20 -22.98 12.05 -2.67
C ILE A 20 -24.14 12.60 -3.51
N ASP A 21 -25.15 11.78 -3.75
CA ASP A 21 -26.42 12.24 -4.31
C ASP A 21 -27.31 12.81 -3.21
N TYR A 22 -27.38 14.15 -3.13
CA TYR A 22 -28.21 14.86 -2.16
C TYR A 22 -29.72 14.70 -2.37
N SER A 23 -30.15 14.28 -3.58
CA SER A 23 -31.57 14.00 -3.84
C SER A 23 -32.01 12.65 -3.28
N ASN A 24 -31.05 11.75 -2.99
CA ASN A 24 -31.32 10.40 -2.51
C ASN A 24 -30.38 9.97 -1.36
N LEU A 25 -30.37 10.77 -0.29
CA LEU A 25 -29.55 10.55 0.90
C LEU A 25 -29.81 9.20 1.60
N GLY A 26 -31.04 8.67 1.52
CA GLY A 26 -31.40 7.37 2.08
C GLY A 26 -30.68 6.22 1.38
N THR A 27 -30.69 6.19 0.05
CA THR A 27 -29.94 5.20 -0.72
C THR A 27 -28.43 5.37 -0.53
N GLU A 28 -27.92 6.61 -0.49
CA GLU A 28 -26.50 6.86 -0.21
C GLU A 28 -26.07 6.29 1.15
N SER A 29 -26.93 6.39 2.18
CA SER A 29 -26.65 5.79 3.50
C SER A 29 -26.50 4.27 3.43
N ILE A 30 -27.40 3.60 2.70
CA ILE A 30 -27.38 2.13 2.52
C ILE A 30 -26.18 1.67 1.69
N ARG A 31 -25.66 2.52 0.80
CA ARG A 31 -24.52 2.21 -0.07
C ARG A 31 -23.17 2.25 0.66
N ILE A 32 -23.05 3.01 1.76
CA ILE A 32 -21.78 3.18 2.49
C ILE A 32 -21.13 1.83 2.88
N PRO A 33 -21.82 0.87 3.54
CA PRO A 33 -21.20 -0.39 3.93
C PRO A 33 -20.70 -1.22 2.75
N VAL A 34 -21.40 -1.15 1.61
CA VAL A 34 -21.01 -1.86 0.37
C VAL A 34 -19.73 -1.30 -0.20
N ILE A 35 -19.61 0.04 -0.27
CA ILE A 35 -18.39 0.70 -0.73
C ILE A 35 -17.25 0.43 0.26
N HIS A 36 -17.53 0.51 1.57
CA HIS A 36 -16.55 0.26 2.62
C HIS A 36 -15.98 -1.16 2.54
N ASP A 37 -16.81 -2.20 2.43
CA ASP A 37 -16.36 -3.59 2.27
C ASP A 37 -15.46 -3.77 1.05
N LYS A 38 -15.79 -3.12 -0.08
CA LYS A 38 -14.95 -3.15 -1.28
C LYS A 38 -13.54 -2.60 -1.00
N TYR A 39 -13.43 -1.38 -0.49
CA TYR A 39 -12.12 -0.77 -0.23
C TYR A 39 -11.36 -1.47 0.89
N LEU A 40 -12.06 -2.04 1.88
CA LEU A 40 -11.43 -2.84 2.93
C LEU A 40 -10.76 -4.10 2.37
N LYS A 41 -11.40 -4.79 1.42
CA LYS A 41 -10.80 -5.96 0.74
C LYS A 41 -9.53 -5.57 -0.02
N ILE A 42 -9.58 -4.50 -0.81
CA ILE A 42 -8.42 -3.98 -1.54
C ILE A 42 -7.30 -3.61 -0.55
N PHE A 43 -7.65 -2.93 0.54
CA PHE A 43 -6.69 -2.56 1.59
C PHE A 43 -5.98 -3.76 2.21
N ILE A 44 -6.71 -4.82 2.54
CA ILE A 44 -6.13 -6.04 3.11
C ILE A 44 -5.19 -6.71 2.09
N ASP A 45 -5.63 -6.87 0.85
CA ASP A 45 -4.83 -7.50 -0.21
C ASP A 45 -3.53 -6.73 -0.46
N GLU A 46 -3.60 -5.41 -0.54
CA GLU A 46 -2.43 -4.55 -0.78
C GLU A 46 -1.49 -4.51 0.45
N ARG A 47 -1.99 -4.67 1.68
CA ARG A 47 -1.14 -4.88 2.87
C ARG A 47 -0.41 -6.21 2.86
N ILE A 48 -1.06 -7.29 2.43
CA ILE A 48 -0.42 -8.60 2.26
C ILE A 48 0.70 -8.48 1.21
N ARG A 49 0.42 -7.81 0.09
CA ARG A 49 1.41 -7.55 -0.97
C ARG A 49 2.62 -6.77 -0.47
N LEU A 50 2.41 -5.70 0.31
CA LEU A 50 3.50 -4.97 0.97
C LEU A 50 4.33 -5.92 1.82
N LYS A 51 3.69 -6.77 2.63
CA LYS A 51 4.40 -7.67 3.52
C LYS A 51 5.28 -8.67 2.78
N SER A 52 4.80 -9.19 1.65
CA SER A 52 5.60 -10.03 0.76
C SER A 52 6.84 -9.30 0.24
N MET A 53 6.71 -8.03 -0.20
CA MET A 53 7.87 -7.24 -0.67
C MET A 53 8.89 -6.99 0.44
N GLU A 54 8.45 -6.73 1.67
CA GLU A 54 9.34 -6.59 2.83
C GLU A 54 10.12 -7.88 3.13
N PHE A 55 9.49 -9.05 2.98
CA PHE A 55 10.18 -10.33 3.12
C PHE A 55 11.22 -10.54 2.03
N GLU A 56 10.91 -10.21 0.78
CA GLU A 56 11.87 -10.30 -0.32
C GLU A 56 13.05 -9.36 -0.13
N LEU A 57 12.81 -8.11 0.31
CA LEU A 57 13.89 -7.19 0.68
C LEU A 57 14.77 -7.77 1.79
N SER A 58 14.16 -8.37 2.82
CA SER A 58 14.89 -8.95 3.95
C SER A 58 15.79 -10.12 3.52
N LYS A 59 15.30 -10.97 2.60
CA LYS A 59 16.09 -12.04 2.00
C LYS A 59 17.26 -11.46 1.20
N LEU A 60 17.00 -10.47 0.35
CA LEU A 60 18.03 -9.82 -0.46
C LEU A 60 19.14 -9.21 0.43
N VAL A 61 18.76 -8.46 1.47
CA VAL A 61 19.70 -7.86 2.43
C VAL A 61 20.58 -8.94 3.06
N ARG A 62 20.00 -10.07 3.48
CA ARG A 62 20.78 -11.20 4.04
C ARG A 62 21.76 -11.77 3.00
N THR A 63 21.31 -12.01 1.78
CA THR A 63 22.14 -12.53 0.69
C THR A 63 23.30 -11.58 0.37
N LYS A 64 23.02 -10.30 0.15
CA LYS A 64 24.05 -9.29 -0.15
C LYS A 64 24.98 -9.06 1.05
N THR A 65 24.48 -9.17 2.28
CA THR A 65 25.33 -9.13 3.48
C THR A 65 26.34 -10.29 3.48
N ASN A 66 25.90 -11.51 3.17
CA ASN A 66 26.78 -12.68 3.06
C ASN A 66 27.78 -12.55 1.90
N TYR A 67 27.37 -11.90 0.82
CA TYR A 67 28.25 -11.61 -0.30
C TYR A 67 29.38 -10.66 0.11
N TYR A 68 29.04 -9.46 0.62
CA TYR A 68 30.03 -8.44 0.96
C TYR A 68 30.90 -8.76 2.18
N ASN A 69 30.47 -9.68 3.04
CA ASN A 69 31.29 -10.17 4.15
C ASN A 69 32.14 -11.40 3.78
N GLY A 70 32.06 -11.87 2.53
CA GLY A 70 32.82 -13.00 2.01
C GLY A 70 32.44 -14.36 2.60
N ARG A 71 31.20 -14.53 3.08
CA ARG A 71 30.71 -15.79 3.67
C ARG A 71 29.92 -16.67 2.71
N MET A 72 29.69 -16.23 1.47
CA MET A 72 29.04 -17.09 0.46
C MET A 72 29.97 -18.21 0.01
N THR A 73 29.42 -19.39 -0.26
CA THR A 73 30.18 -20.52 -0.81
C THR A 73 30.36 -20.38 -2.33
N GLU A 74 31.32 -21.12 -2.90
CA GLU A 74 31.52 -21.16 -4.36
C GLU A 74 30.24 -21.56 -5.10
N ASP A 75 29.55 -22.61 -4.65
CA ASP A 75 28.27 -23.04 -5.22
C ASP A 75 27.20 -21.93 -5.21
N GLU A 76 27.12 -21.14 -4.12
CA GLU A 76 26.16 -20.04 -4.02
C GLU A 76 26.51 -18.88 -4.96
N LEU A 77 27.80 -18.65 -5.19
CA LEU A 77 28.31 -17.64 -6.12
C LEU A 77 28.07 -18.07 -7.57
N GLU A 78 28.38 -19.32 -7.92
CA GLU A 78 28.13 -19.90 -9.24
C GLU A 78 26.64 -19.88 -9.60
N GLU A 79 25.75 -20.26 -8.67
CA GLU A 79 24.28 -20.21 -8.88
C GLU A 79 23.79 -18.80 -9.25
N ARG A 80 24.46 -17.76 -8.74
CA ARG A 80 24.10 -16.35 -8.95
C ARG A 80 24.90 -15.69 -10.07
N GLY A 81 25.91 -16.37 -10.62
CA GLY A 81 26.87 -15.79 -11.56
C GLY A 81 27.66 -14.63 -10.95
N TRP A 82 27.97 -14.71 -9.65
CA TRP A 82 28.75 -13.69 -8.93
C TRP A 82 30.18 -14.17 -8.72
N GLU A 83 31.13 -13.23 -8.75
CA GLU A 83 32.51 -13.52 -8.34
C GLU A 83 32.69 -13.26 -6.85
N GLN A 84 33.63 -13.95 -6.20
CA GLN A 84 33.94 -13.69 -4.79
C GLN A 84 34.29 -12.21 -4.56
N PHE A 85 33.64 -11.58 -3.59
CA PHE A 85 33.97 -10.22 -3.20
C PHE A 85 35.36 -10.16 -2.55
N GLN A 86 36.26 -9.38 -3.14
CA GLN A 86 37.67 -9.28 -2.73
C GLN A 86 37.92 -8.21 -1.66
N GLY A 87 36.96 -7.32 -1.42
CA GLY A 87 37.10 -6.23 -0.46
C GLY A 87 36.90 -6.68 0.99
N ARG A 88 37.45 -5.90 1.93
CA ARG A 88 37.16 -6.04 3.35
C ARG A 88 36.42 -4.81 3.85
N LEU A 89 35.10 -4.93 4.00
CA LEU A 89 34.24 -3.84 4.43
C LEU A 89 33.93 -3.93 5.92
N LEU A 90 33.80 -2.78 6.57
CA LEU A 90 33.18 -2.63 7.89
C LEU A 90 31.66 -2.78 7.79
N LYS A 91 31.00 -3.05 8.93
CA LYS A 91 29.55 -3.30 8.96
C LYS A 91 28.72 -2.16 8.37
N ASN A 92 29.10 -0.91 8.64
CA ASN A 92 28.44 0.28 8.09
C ASN A 92 28.67 0.42 6.59
N GLU A 93 29.85 0.06 6.08
CA GLU A 93 30.14 0.08 4.65
C GLU A 93 29.30 -0.98 3.93
N ILE A 94 29.18 -2.19 4.48
CA ILE A 94 28.29 -3.22 3.93
C ILE A 94 26.86 -2.70 3.80
N SER A 95 26.32 -2.07 4.85
CA SER A 95 24.99 -1.45 4.79
C SER A 95 24.89 -0.43 3.65
N ASN A 96 25.88 0.43 3.48
CA ASN A 96 25.90 1.44 2.41
C ASN A 96 25.94 0.80 1.01
N TYR A 97 26.74 -0.26 0.81
CA TYR A 97 26.78 -1.00 -0.44
C TYR A 97 25.43 -1.65 -0.76
N ILE A 98 24.76 -2.23 0.24
CA ILE A 98 23.44 -2.84 0.06
C ILE A 98 22.39 -1.77 -0.25
N GLU A 99 22.41 -0.63 0.44
CA GLU A 99 21.42 0.43 0.25
C GLU A 99 21.52 1.14 -1.10
N THR A 100 22.71 1.07 -1.73
CA THR A 100 22.98 1.62 -3.06
C THR A 100 22.91 0.58 -4.18
N ASP A 101 22.65 -0.69 -3.87
CA ASP A 101 22.51 -1.77 -4.84
C ASP A 101 21.19 -1.65 -5.63
N ASP A 102 21.26 -1.88 -6.95
CA ASP A 102 20.11 -1.69 -7.85
C ASP A 102 18.92 -2.62 -7.51
N ASP A 103 19.19 -3.86 -7.08
CA ASP A 103 18.12 -4.78 -6.69
C ASP A 103 17.42 -4.29 -5.41
N TYR A 104 18.22 -3.78 -4.46
CA TYR A 104 17.70 -3.21 -3.22
C TYR A 104 16.84 -1.97 -3.50
N ILE A 105 17.35 -1.04 -4.31
CA ILE A 105 16.65 0.19 -4.70
C ILE A 105 15.33 -0.17 -5.40
N LYS A 106 15.35 -1.12 -6.33
CA LYS A 106 14.15 -1.55 -7.06
C LYS A 106 13.08 -2.13 -6.13
N ILE A 107 13.44 -2.97 -5.17
CA ILE A 107 12.45 -3.49 -4.20
C ILE A 107 11.95 -2.36 -3.30
N LYS A 108 12.83 -1.47 -2.84
CA LYS A 108 12.46 -0.31 -2.01
C LYS A 108 11.50 0.64 -2.73
N GLN A 109 11.73 0.95 -4.01
CA GLN A 109 10.83 1.78 -4.80
C GLN A 109 9.44 1.16 -4.89
N ASN A 110 9.34 -0.15 -5.11
CA ASN A 110 8.06 -0.86 -5.12
C ASN A 110 7.36 -0.81 -3.75
N ILE A 111 8.11 -0.97 -2.66
CA ILE A 111 7.59 -0.83 -1.29
C ILE A 111 7.01 0.58 -1.05
N VAL A 112 7.71 1.64 -1.51
CA VAL A 112 7.23 3.02 -1.37
C VAL A 112 5.90 3.21 -2.10
N VAL A 113 5.81 2.80 -3.36
CA VAL A 113 4.56 2.88 -4.15
C VAL A 113 3.44 2.08 -3.46
N GLN A 114 3.76 0.90 -2.94
CA GLN A 114 2.80 0.06 -2.25
C GLN A 114 2.28 0.71 -0.96
N GLN A 115 3.15 1.39 -0.21
CA GLN A 115 2.80 2.12 1.00
C GLN A 115 1.87 3.29 0.69
N GLU A 116 2.12 4.04 -0.39
CA GLU A 116 1.24 5.14 -0.81
C GLU A 116 -0.17 4.65 -1.16
N LYS A 117 -0.30 3.49 -1.81
CA LYS A 117 -1.62 2.86 -2.04
C LYS A 117 -2.34 2.55 -0.73
N ILE A 118 -1.64 1.94 0.22
CA ILE A 118 -2.21 1.58 1.53
C ILE A 118 -2.65 2.83 2.28
N ASN A 119 -1.83 3.88 2.28
CA ASN A 119 -2.15 5.16 2.91
C ASN A 119 -3.41 5.79 2.31
N TYR A 120 -3.51 5.78 0.98
CA TYR A 120 -4.68 6.31 0.28
C TYR A 120 -5.95 5.50 0.59
N LEU A 121 -5.87 4.17 0.55
CA LEU A 121 -6.98 3.28 0.90
C LEU A 121 -7.45 3.46 2.36
N ASP A 122 -6.51 3.60 3.31
CA ASP A 122 -6.84 3.91 4.71
C ASP A 122 -7.57 5.26 4.83
N SER A 123 -7.15 6.26 4.06
CA SER A 123 -7.84 7.55 4.01
C SER A 123 -9.27 7.43 3.47
N ILE A 124 -9.49 6.59 2.46
CA ILE A 124 -10.82 6.32 1.88
C ILE A 124 -11.72 5.64 2.93
N ILE A 125 -11.21 4.61 3.59
CA ILE A 125 -11.94 3.88 4.63
C ILE A 125 -12.37 4.83 5.76
N LYS A 126 -11.46 5.71 6.22
CA LYS A 126 -11.77 6.74 7.22
C LYS A 126 -12.82 7.74 6.74
N GLN A 127 -12.74 8.18 5.48
CA GLN A 127 -13.76 9.06 4.88
C GLN A 127 -15.13 8.38 4.84
N LEU A 128 -15.20 7.10 4.46
CA LEU A 128 -16.46 6.34 4.42
C LEU A 128 -17.09 6.19 5.81
N ASN A 129 -16.27 5.97 6.85
CA ASN A 129 -16.75 5.93 8.24
C ASN A 129 -17.37 7.25 8.68
N ASN A 130 -16.81 8.38 8.24
CA ASN A 130 -17.35 9.71 8.52
C ASN A 130 -18.58 10.07 7.66
N ARG A 131 -18.76 9.41 6.52
CA ARG A 131 -19.84 9.71 5.56
C ARG A 131 -21.23 9.51 6.15
N GLY A 132 -21.42 8.52 7.03
CA GLY A 132 -22.69 8.29 7.69
C GLY A 132 -23.15 9.49 8.54
N PHE A 133 -22.20 10.15 9.21
CA PHE A 133 -22.47 11.37 9.98
C PHE A 133 -22.81 12.56 9.06
N GLN A 134 -22.11 12.71 7.94
CA GLN A 134 -22.40 13.76 6.95
C GLN A 134 -23.81 13.63 6.38
N ILE A 135 -24.22 12.41 6.02
CA ILE A 135 -25.58 12.13 5.52
C ILE A 135 -26.62 12.42 6.60
N LYS A 136 -26.39 12.02 7.84
CA LYS A 136 -27.29 12.33 8.96
C LYS A 136 -27.48 13.84 9.13
N ASN A 137 -26.39 14.60 9.13
CA ASN A 137 -26.46 16.06 9.26
C ASN A 137 -27.23 16.71 8.09
N ALA A 138 -27.06 16.20 6.88
CA ALA A 138 -27.81 16.68 5.72
C ALA A 138 -29.32 16.38 5.85
N LEU A 139 -29.69 15.18 6.32
CA LEU A 139 -31.08 14.82 6.61
C LEU A 139 -31.70 15.69 7.71
N ASP A 140 -30.94 15.98 8.77
CA ASP A 140 -31.41 16.81 9.87
C ASP A 140 -31.59 18.27 9.43
N TRP A 141 -30.71 18.80 8.58
CA TRP A 141 -30.88 20.11 7.95
C TRP A 141 -32.11 20.18 7.03
N LEU A 142 -32.37 19.12 6.25
CA LEU A 142 -33.58 19.02 5.44
C LEU A 142 -34.84 19.01 6.31
N LYS A 143 -34.87 18.24 7.40
CA LYS A 143 -36.00 18.25 8.35
C LYS A 143 -36.22 19.63 8.97
N PHE A 144 -35.15 20.32 9.35
CA PHE A 144 -35.23 21.67 9.90
C PHE A 144 -35.81 22.66 8.90
N SER A 145 -35.30 22.68 7.66
CA SER A 145 -35.75 23.59 6.61
C SER A 145 -37.22 23.38 6.19
N HIS A 146 -37.70 22.14 6.22
CA HIS A 146 -39.11 21.81 5.93
C HIS A 146 -40.03 21.93 7.16
N GLY A 147 -39.46 21.99 8.37
CA GLY A 147 -40.19 22.05 9.65
C GLY A 147 -40.45 23.46 10.18
N THR A 148 -39.93 24.50 9.52
CA THR A 148 -40.37 25.89 9.70
C THR A 148 -41.58 26.18 8.82
N SER A 149 -42.76 25.84 9.31
CA SER A 149 -44.08 26.35 8.91
C SER A 149 -45.01 26.30 10.11
#